data_AF-A0A800DS94-F1
#
_entry.id   AF-A0A800DS94-F1
#
_cell.length_a   1.000
_cell.length_b   1.000
_cell.length_c   1.000
_cell.angle_alpha   90.00
_cell.angle_beta   90.00
_cell.angle_gamma   90.00
#
_symmetry.space_group_name_H-M   'P 1'
#
loop_
_entity.id
_entity.type
_entity.pdbx_description
1 polymer ?
#
loop_
_entity_poly.entity_id
_entity_poly.type
_entity_poly.pdbx_seq_one_letter_code
_entity_poly.pdbx_strand_id
1 'polypeptide(L)' 'MQNHVSNPVVQQIKGTYRGTIPVTHYFNPVTDVNVMIDANNNFVGGWRLSLTQIQHLLTSGNIQ' A
#
# COMPACT_ATOMS: atom_id res chain seq x y z
N MET A 1 1.11 -13.29 30.52
CA MET A 1 -0.02 -12.54 29.92
C MET A 1 0.58 -11.66 28.82
N GLN A 2 1.00 -12.19 27.68
CA GLN A 2 0.14 -12.52 26.53
C GLN A 2 -0.84 -11.37 26.23
N ASN A 3 -0.40 -10.41 25.41
CA ASN A 3 -1.22 -9.54 24.55
C ASN A 3 -0.23 -8.70 23.72
N HIS A 4 0.11 -9.16 22.52
CA HIS A 4 -0.58 -8.87 21.25
C HIS A 4 0.39 -8.03 20.41
N VAL A 5 1.37 -8.72 19.82
CA VAL A 5 1.52 -8.81 18.35
C VAL A 5 2.13 -7.53 17.80
N SER A 6 3.43 -7.64 17.50
CA SER A 6 4.21 -6.72 16.69
C SER A 6 3.37 -6.17 15.55
N ASN A 7 3.02 -4.89 15.61
CA ASN A 7 2.50 -4.20 14.43
C ASN A 7 3.67 -4.15 13.45
N PRO A 8 3.57 -4.85 12.31
CA PRO A 8 3.13 -4.12 11.13
C PRO A 8 2.25 -5.01 10.26
N VAL A 9 0.94 -4.81 10.27
CA VAL A 9 0.05 -5.41 9.26
C VAL A 9 0.26 -4.71 7.90
N VAL A 10 1.49 -4.32 7.55
CA VAL A 10 1.80 -3.59 6.34
C VAL A 10 2.21 -4.61 5.27
N GLN A 11 1.33 -4.80 4.31
CA GLN A 11 1.56 -5.63 3.13
C GLN A 11 2.38 -4.85 2.11
N GLN A 12 3.47 -5.45 1.64
CA GLN A 12 4.27 -4.90 0.56
C GLN A 12 3.78 -5.46 -0.78
N ILE A 13 3.32 -4.58 -1.67
CA ILE A 13 2.79 -4.95 -2.98
C ILE A 13 3.56 -4.18 -4.04
N LYS A 14 4.24 -4.88 -4.95
CA LYS A 14 4.88 -4.25 -6.11
C LYS A 14 3.82 -3.92 -7.13
N GLY A 15 3.80 -2.68 -7.62
CA GLY A 15 2.67 -2.17 -8.34
C GLY A 15 2.94 -0.89 -9.11
N THR A 16 1.85 -0.24 -9.53
CA THR A 16 1.92 1.05 -10.21
C THR A 16 0.96 2.08 -9.62
N TYR A 17 1.43 3.33 -9.59
CA TYR A 17 0.63 4.50 -9.31
C TYR A 17 0.24 5.19 -10.62
N ARG A 18 -1.03 5.60 -10.74
CA ARG A 18 -1.59 6.25 -11.95
C ARG A 18 -1.37 5.44 -13.24
N GLY A 19 -1.37 4.11 -13.13
CA GLY A 19 -1.26 3.19 -14.26
C GLY A 19 0.18 2.84 -14.65
N THR A 20 1.10 3.81 -14.65
CA THR A 20 2.42 3.64 -15.28
C THR A 20 3.62 3.87 -14.38
N ILE A 21 3.45 4.51 -13.21
CA ILE A 21 4.58 4.86 -12.34
C ILE A 21 4.89 3.68 -11.42
N PRO A 22 6.04 2.99 -11.56
CA PRO A 22 6.35 1.83 -10.74
C PRO A 22 6.64 2.24 -9.29
N VAL A 23 5.95 1.61 -8.33
CA VAL A 23 6.11 1.86 -6.90
C VAL A 23 6.01 0.57 -6.10
N THR A 24 6.54 0.60 -4.87
CA THR A 24 6.21 -0.37 -3.83
C THR A 24 5.16 0.23 -2.91
N HIS A 25 4.01 -0.43 -2.83
CA HIS A 25 2.92 -0.10 -1.94
C HIS A 25 3.15 -0.75 -0.57
N TYR A 26 2.99 0.03 0.48
CA TYR A 26 3.01 -0.37 1.88
C TYR A 26 1.59 -0.16 2.41
N PHE A 27 0.76 -1.19 2.32
CA PHE A 27 -0.67 -1.11 2.61
C PHE A 27 -1.01 -1.77 3.94
N ASN A 28 -1.70 -1.04 4.81
CA ASN A 28 -2.24 -1.55 6.06
C ASN A 28 -3.74 -1.84 5.91
N PRO A 29 -4.19 -3.11 5.90
CA PRO A 29 -5.59 -3.49 5.74
C PRO A 29 -6.44 -3.22 6.99
N VAL A 30 -5.83 -2.86 8.12
CA VAL A 30 -6.56 -2.50 9.36
C VAL A 30 -6.99 -1.04 9.31
N THR A 31 -6.16 -0.16 8.74
CA THR A 31 -6.43 1.28 8.66
C THR A 31 -6.78 1.77 7.26
N ASP A 32 -6.68 0.89 6.27
CA ASP A 32 -6.78 1.16 4.83
C ASP A 32 -5.74 2.18 4.32
N VAL A 33 -4.68 2.44 5.09
CA VAL A 33 -3.64 3.39 4.70
C VAL A 33 -2.63 2.71 3.78
N ASN A 34 -2.36 3.36 2.65
CA ASN A 34 -1.30 2.97 1.72
C ASN A 34 -0.23 4.06 1.67
N VAL A 35 1.03 3.65 1.68
CA VAL A 35 2.20 4.49 1.40
C VAL A 35 2.92 3.95 0.18
N MET A 36 3.39 4.81 -0.72
CA MET A 36 4.10 4.41 -1.93
C MET A 36 5.52 4.95 -1.91
N ILE A 37 6.45 4.07 -2.26
CA ILE A 37 7.87 4.38 -2.39
C ILE A 37 8.33 3.99 -3.81
N ASP A 38 9.11 4.85 -4.47
CA ASP A 38 9.66 4.55 -5.79
C ASP A 38 10.88 3.60 -5.72
N ALA A 39 11.45 3.24 -6.87
CA ALA A 39 12.63 2.37 -6.93
C ALA A 39 13.92 2.98 -6.34
N ASN A 40 13.97 4.30 -6.17
CA ASN A 40 15.08 5.04 -5.57
C ASN A 40 14.88 5.27 -4.07
N ASN A 41 13.87 4.63 -3.46
CA ASN A 41 13.44 4.82 -2.06
C ASN A 41 12.89 6.23 -1.74
N ASN A 42 12.40 6.97 -2.73
CA ASN A 42 11.72 8.24 -2.49
C ASN A 42 10.24 8.03 -2.14
N PHE A 43 9.75 8.83 -1.20
CA PHE A 43 8.32 8.89 -0.90
C PHE A 43 7.55 9.52 -2.06
N VAL A 44 6.57 8.78 -2.59
CA VAL A 44 5.69 9.23 -3.67
C VAL A 44 4.39 9.82 -3.11
N GLY A 45 3.84 9.21 -2.07
CA GLY A 45 2.59 9.65 -1.44
C GLY A 45 2.03 8.62 -0.46
N GLY A 46 1.09 9.05 0.37
CA GLY A 46 0.38 8.14 1.26
C GLY A 46 -0.93 8.70 1.78
N TRP A 47 -1.99 7.90 1.69
CA TRP A 47 -3.34 8.25 2.12
C TRP A 47 -4.18 6.99 2.38
N ARG A 48 -5.37 7.20 2.95
CA ARG A 48 -6.36 6.13 3.14
C ARG A 48 -7.07 5.82 1.83
N LEU A 49 -7.01 4.58 1.38
CA LEU A 49 -7.63 4.14 0.14
C LEU A 49 -9.15 3.98 0.27
N SER A 50 -9.85 4.21 -0.83
CA SER A 50 -11.25 3.77 -0.97
C SER A 50 -11.34 2.27 -1.21
N LEU A 51 -12.52 1.66 -1.00
CA LEU A 51 -12.73 0.23 -1.25
C LEU A 51 -12.35 -0.19 -2.68
N THR A 52 -12.68 0.64 -3.69
CA THR A 52 -12.30 0.39 -5.08
C THR A 52 -10.78 0.41 -5.27
N GLN A 53 -10.08 1.35 -4.65
CA GLN A 53 -8.62 1.43 -4.72
C GLN A 53 -7.94 0.25 -4.01
N ILE A 54 -8.51 -0.22 -2.90
CA ILE A 54 -8.05 -1.45 -2.23
C ILE A 54 -8.24 -2.65 -3.15
N GLN A 55 -9.41 -2.78 -3.79
CA GLN A 55 -9.65 -3.88 -4.75
C GLN A 55 -8.65 -3.85 -5.91
N HIS A 56 -8.39 -2.68 -6.49
CA HIS A 56 -7.38 -2.57 -7.57
C HIS A 56 -5.98 -2.88 -7.07
N LEU A 57 -5.60 -2.39 -5.89
CA LEU A 57 -4.29 -2.68 -5.29
C LEU A 57 -4.11 -4.20 -5.07
N LEU A 58 -5.11 -4.87 -4.51
CA LEU A 58 -5.03 -6.29 -4.18
C LEU A 58 -5.17 -7.22 -5.41
N THR A 59 -5.79 -6.76 -6.49
CA THR A 59 -6.01 -7.58 -7.71
C THR A 59 -4.96 -7.36 -8.79
N SER A 60 -4.56 -6.11 -9.03
CA SER A 60 -3.65 -5.75 -10.13
C SER A 60 -2.39 -5.02 -9.66
N GLY A 61 -2.27 -4.71 -8.37
CA GLY A 61 -1.17 -3.89 -7.85
C GLY A 61 -1.25 -2.43 -8.33
N ASN A 62 -2.39 -1.96 -8.82
CA ASN A 62 -2.54 -0.61 -9.35
C ASN A 62 -3.40 0.27 -8.43
N ILE A 63 -3.00 1.54 -8.28
CA ILE A 63 -3.83 2.58 -7.65
C ILE A 63 -3.99 3.75 -8.62
N GLN A 64 -5.25 4.14 -8.85
CA GLN A 64 -5.67 5.28 -9.68
C GLN A 64 -6.73 6.13 -8.98
#